data_AF-A0AAD7E746-F1
#
_entry.id   AF-A0AAD7E746-F1
#
_cell.length_a   1.000
_cell.length_b   1.000
_cell.length_c   1.000
_cell.angle_alpha   90.00
_cell.angle_beta   90.00
_cell.angle_gamma   90.00
#
_symmetry.space_group_name_H-M   'P 1'
#
loop_
_entity.id
_entity.type
_entity.pdbx_description
1 polymer ?
#
loop_
_entity_poly.entity_id
_entity_poly.type
_entity_poly.pdbx_seq_one_letter_code
_entity_poly.pdbx_strand_id
1 'polypeptide(L)'
;MEQVHGRGRGSYIWGQSVHNIRIERLWVDFVEGVASKWVDFFYELELYYGLQPDNAAHIWLLHYLFLAALNADTQEWAEAWNSHKVTLPGQRRSPRDMFTFGLLEQGPRGLDSVVYQQEEAAFAHIEEFGVDWAAQSNPALLQHLADNNADSTSAGNPFSPFSIPETMNEVVVEPPVGPLTAEQITLLDTTLAARVDLSSREMGVHKLVWQEALSICTTFFEN
;
A
#
# COMPACT_ATOMS: atom_id res chain seq x y z
N MET A 1 -0.13 13.16 -10.26
CA MET A 1 -1.16 12.34 -10.96
C MET A 1 -2.19 13.15 -11.76
N GLU A 2 -2.53 14.41 -11.42
CA GLU A 2 -3.46 15.23 -12.22
C GLU A 2 -3.01 15.47 -13.67
N GLN A 3 -1.70 15.65 -13.90
CA GLN A 3 -1.14 15.82 -15.25
C GLN A 3 -1.39 14.62 -16.17
N VAL A 4 -1.71 13.46 -15.60
CA VAL A 4 -1.95 12.23 -16.36
C VAL A 4 -3.45 11.85 -16.34
N HIS A 5 -4.23 12.26 -15.32
CA HIS A 5 -5.55 11.65 -15.03
C HIS A 5 -6.76 12.62 -14.97
N GLY A 6 -6.55 13.95 -15.08
CA GLY A 6 -7.63 14.94 -15.21
C GLY A 6 -8.39 15.31 -13.92
N ARG A 7 -8.93 16.53 -13.87
CA ARG A 7 -9.70 17.08 -12.73
C ARG A 7 -11.10 16.47 -12.62
N GLY A 8 -11.61 16.30 -11.38
CA GLY A 8 -13.02 16.03 -11.10
C GLY A 8 -13.44 14.58 -10.84
N ARG A 9 -12.53 13.69 -10.40
CA ARG A 9 -12.82 12.24 -10.30
C ARG A 9 -13.50 11.74 -9.02
N GLY A 10 -13.86 12.61 -8.06
CA GLY A 10 -14.63 12.19 -6.88
C GLY A 10 -14.07 10.94 -6.18
N SER A 11 -12.74 10.80 -6.11
CA SER A 11 -12.04 9.62 -5.55
C SER A 11 -12.08 9.55 -4.03
N TYR A 12 -13.07 10.19 -3.41
CA TYR A 12 -13.28 10.22 -1.98
C TYR A 12 -14.33 9.16 -1.60
N ILE A 13 -13.87 8.05 -1.04
CA ILE A 13 -14.75 7.00 -0.52
C ILE A 13 -15.13 7.38 0.92
N TRP A 14 -16.40 7.69 1.16
CA TRP A 14 -16.94 8.07 2.47
C TRP A 14 -18.25 7.32 2.77
N GLY A 15 -18.42 6.85 4.01
CA GLY A 15 -19.61 6.12 4.49
C GLY A 15 -19.29 5.15 5.63
N GLN A 16 -20.30 4.64 6.36
CA GLN A 16 -20.09 3.65 7.44
C GLN A 16 -19.45 2.36 6.90
N SER A 17 -18.39 1.89 7.59
CA SER A 17 -17.51 0.74 7.24
C SER A 17 -18.17 -0.64 7.17
N VAL A 18 -19.50 -0.73 7.26
CA VAL A 18 -20.24 -1.99 7.05
C VAL A 18 -20.16 -2.48 5.60
N HIS A 19 -19.76 -1.61 4.65
CA HIS A 19 -19.52 -1.97 3.26
C HIS A 19 -18.07 -2.38 2.96
N ASN A 20 -17.15 -2.24 3.91
CA ASN A 20 -15.72 -2.52 3.73
C ASN A 20 -15.34 -3.99 4.05
N ILE A 21 -16.31 -4.81 4.48
CA ILE A 21 -16.12 -6.18 4.96
C ILE A 21 -15.26 -7.03 4.01
N ARG A 22 -15.39 -6.82 2.69
CA ARG A 22 -14.64 -7.60 1.70
C ARG A 22 -13.16 -7.20 1.63
N ILE A 23 -12.86 -5.91 1.72
CA ILE A 23 -11.48 -5.42 1.75
C ILE A 23 -10.85 -5.79 3.08
N GLU A 24 -11.59 -5.73 4.19
CA GLU A 24 -11.14 -6.21 5.49
C GLU A 24 -10.85 -7.72 5.47
N ARG A 25 -11.73 -8.53 4.87
CA ARG A 25 -11.49 -9.97 4.72
C ARG A 25 -10.27 -10.26 3.83
N LEU A 26 -10.15 -9.55 2.70
CA LEU A 26 -8.99 -9.62 1.82
C LEU A 26 -7.69 -9.33 2.59
N TRP A 27 -7.70 -8.30 3.43
CA TRP A 27 -6.55 -7.94 4.25
C TRP A 27 -6.18 -9.05 5.24
N VAL A 28 -7.16 -9.66 5.92
CA VAL A 28 -6.91 -10.81 6.79
C VAL A 28 -6.28 -11.97 6.01
N ASP A 29 -6.85 -12.32 4.86
CA ASP A 29 -6.34 -13.42 4.02
C ASP A 29 -4.94 -13.13 3.46
N PHE A 30 -4.63 -11.85 3.18
CA PHE A 30 -3.29 -11.40 2.77
C PHE A 30 -2.28 -11.53 3.91
N VAL A 31 -2.66 -11.10 5.12
CA VAL A 31 -1.81 -11.19 6.29
C VAL A 31 -1.50 -12.65 6.62
N GLU A 32 -2.52 -13.51 6.63
CA GLU A 32 -2.33 -14.95 6.86
C GLU A 32 -1.50 -15.60 5.75
N GLY A 33 -1.71 -15.23 4.48
CA GLY A 33 -1.08 -15.88 3.34
C GLY A 33 0.36 -15.45 3.03
N VAL A 34 0.70 -14.16 3.23
CA VAL A 34 2.00 -13.61 2.81
C VAL A 34 2.63 -12.69 3.85
N ALA A 35 1.86 -11.80 4.48
CA ALA A 35 2.50 -10.78 5.33
C ALA A 35 3.09 -11.38 6.61
N SER A 36 2.39 -12.32 7.24
CA SER A 36 2.79 -12.96 8.51
C SER A 36 4.22 -13.51 8.47
N LYS A 37 4.56 -14.31 7.44
CA LYS A 37 5.91 -14.88 7.29
C LYS A 37 7.02 -13.83 7.20
N TRP A 38 6.76 -12.70 6.54
CA TRP A 38 7.73 -11.62 6.39
C TRP A 38 7.84 -10.80 7.68
N VAL A 39 6.72 -10.56 8.34
CA VAL A 39 6.68 -9.91 9.66
C VAL A 39 7.47 -10.73 10.68
N ASP A 40 7.21 -12.03 10.78
CA ASP A 40 7.93 -12.93 11.67
C ASP A 40 9.43 -12.94 11.35
N PHE A 41 9.79 -12.99 10.06
CA PHE A 41 11.17 -12.90 9.60
C PHE A 41 11.86 -11.60 10.07
N PHE A 42 11.23 -10.44 9.90
CA PHE A 42 11.81 -9.17 10.34
C PHE A 42 11.94 -9.08 11.87
N TYR A 43 10.96 -9.59 12.62
CA TYR A 43 11.08 -9.68 14.08
C TYR A 43 12.23 -10.59 14.51
N GLU A 44 12.44 -11.72 13.84
CA GLU A 44 13.60 -12.57 14.10
C GLU A 44 14.92 -11.87 13.79
N LEU A 45 14.98 -11.08 12.71
CA LEU A 45 16.16 -10.27 12.39
C LEU A 45 16.47 -9.24 13.48
N GLU A 46 15.46 -8.60 14.04
CA GLU A 46 15.60 -7.64 15.15
C GLU A 46 16.08 -8.33 16.43
N LEU A 47 15.48 -9.46 16.78
CA LEU A 47 15.77 -10.16 18.03
C LEU A 47 17.14 -10.85 18.04
N TYR A 48 17.55 -11.45 16.92
CA TYR A 48 18.69 -12.38 16.89
C TYR A 48 19.82 -11.98 15.94
N TYR A 49 19.54 -11.13 14.94
CA TYR A 49 20.48 -10.86 13.85
C TYR A 49 20.85 -9.38 13.70
N GLY A 50 20.62 -8.58 14.73
CA GLY A 50 21.15 -7.21 14.85
C GLY A 50 20.47 -6.19 13.94
N LEU A 51 19.29 -6.47 13.40
CA LEU A 51 18.50 -5.45 12.71
C LEU A 51 18.14 -4.31 13.69
N GLN A 52 18.32 -3.06 13.25
CA GLN A 52 17.99 -1.85 14.00
C GLN A 52 16.92 -1.10 13.19
N PRO A 53 15.64 -1.12 13.59
CA PRO A 53 14.55 -0.55 12.81
C PRO A 53 14.66 0.98 12.67
N ASP A 54 15.28 1.64 13.64
CA ASP A 54 15.51 3.10 13.61
C ASP A 54 16.70 3.51 12.72
N ASN A 55 17.47 2.55 12.20
CA ASN A 55 18.62 2.84 11.35
C ASN A 55 18.21 2.82 9.86
N ALA A 56 18.17 3.98 9.23
CA ALA A 56 17.84 4.13 7.81
C ALA A 56 18.72 3.28 6.88
N ALA A 57 20.00 3.05 7.22
CA ALA A 57 20.89 2.19 6.45
C ALA A 57 20.44 0.71 6.47
N HIS A 58 19.94 0.24 7.61
CA HIS A 58 19.43 -1.13 7.74
C HIS A 58 18.11 -1.27 6.97
N ILE A 59 17.21 -0.28 7.04
CA ILE A 59 15.97 -0.25 6.25
C ILE A 59 16.28 -0.27 4.75
N TRP A 60 17.25 0.54 4.30
CA TRP A 60 17.71 0.50 2.92
C TRP A 60 18.23 -0.89 2.53
N LEU A 61 19.06 -1.52 3.37
CA LEU A 61 19.63 -2.83 3.09
C LEU A 61 18.54 -3.92 3.01
N LEU A 62 17.52 -3.87 3.89
CA LEU A 62 16.37 -4.76 3.81
C LEU A 62 15.62 -4.61 2.48
N HIS A 63 15.38 -3.37 2.05
CA HIS A 63 14.73 -3.11 0.77
C HIS A 63 15.60 -3.62 -0.39
N TYR A 64 16.90 -3.37 -0.34
CA TYR A 64 17.84 -3.79 -1.37
C TYR A 64 17.85 -5.32 -1.54
N LEU A 65 17.88 -6.07 -0.43
CA LEU A 65 17.98 -7.53 -0.46
C LEU A 65 16.65 -8.23 -0.70
N PHE A 66 15.57 -7.77 -0.07
CA PHE A 66 14.34 -8.58 0.07
C PHE A 66 13.11 -7.99 -0.61
N LEU A 67 13.13 -6.72 -1.05
CA LEU A 67 11.95 -6.10 -1.67
C LEU A 67 11.51 -6.83 -2.94
N ALA A 68 12.46 -7.30 -3.76
CA ALA A 68 12.16 -8.06 -4.97
C ALA A 68 11.46 -9.40 -4.63
N ALA A 69 11.95 -10.11 -3.61
CA ALA A 69 11.37 -11.37 -3.15
C ALA A 69 9.98 -11.17 -2.53
N LEU A 70 9.80 -10.13 -1.71
CA LEU A 70 8.51 -9.75 -1.15
C LEU A 70 7.51 -9.41 -2.27
N ASN A 71 7.91 -8.59 -3.24
CA ASN A 71 7.05 -8.24 -4.37
C ASN A 71 6.65 -9.48 -5.17
N ALA A 72 7.58 -10.41 -5.42
CA ALA A 72 7.27 -11.68 -6.10
C ALA A 72 6.24 -12.52 -5.31
N ASP A 73 6.41 -12.63 -3.99
CA ASP A 73 5.46 -13.34 -3.11
C ASP A 73 4.06 -12.70 -3.13
N THR A 74 4.00 -11.37 -3.04
CA THR A 74 2.73 -10.63 -3.04
C THR A 74 2.03 -10.75 -4.40
N GLN A 75 2.78 -10.75 -5.50
CA GLN A 75 2.25 -10.92 -6.85
C GLN A 75 1.70 -12.34 -7.06
N GLU A 76 2.43 -13.37 -6.64
CA GLU A 76 1.98 -14.76 -6.70
C GLU A 76 0.69 -14.97 -5.89
N TRP A 77 0.64 -14.42 -4.68
CA TRP A 77 -0.58 -14.46 -3.87
C TRP A 77 -1.73 -13.71 -4.53
N ALA A 78 -1.48 -12.53 -5.10
CA ALA A 78 -2.52 -11.78 -5.81
C ALA A 78 -3.07 -12.57 -7.00
N GLU A 79 -2.23 -13.29 -7.74
CA GLU A 79 -2.66 -14.15 -8.85
C GLU A 79 -3.49 -15.35 -8.37
N ALA A 80 -3.03 -16.02 -7.30
CA ALA A 80 -3.76 -17.13 -6.67
C ALA A 80 -5.11 -16.66 -6.11
N TRP A 81 -5.12 -15.53 -5.41
CA TRP A 81 -6.32 -14.92 -4.87
C TRP A 81 -7.26 -14.46 -5.98
N ASN A 82 -6.78 -13.88 -7.07
CA ASN A 82 -7.67 -13.45 -8.15
C ASN A 82 -8.32 -14.64 -8.90
N SER A 83 -7.73 -15.84 -8.81
CA SER A 83 -8.23 -17.06 -9.45
C SER A 83 -9.04 -17.99 -8.53
N HIS A 84 -8.97 -17.82 -7.20
CA HIS A 84 -9.72 -18.66 -6.27
C HIS A 84 -11.23 -18.43 -6.40
N LYS A 85 -12.02 -19.47 -6.13
CA LYS A 85 -13.49 -19.38 -6.23
C LYS A 85 -14.08 -18.85 -4.94
N VAL A 86 -14.71 -17.67 -5.01
CA VAL A 86 -15.52 -17.14 -3.92
C VAL A 86 -16.94 -17.69 -4.05
N THR A 87 -17.48 -18.20 -2.94
CA THR A 87 -18.86 -18.67 -2.90
C THR A 87 -19.76 -17.53 -2.48
N LEU A 88 -20.61 -17.07 -3.40
CA LEU A 88 -21.69 -16.15 -3.13
C LEU A 88 -23.03 -16.89 -3.20
N PRO A 89 -24.09 -16.38 -2.56
CA PRO A 89 -25.43 -16.93 -2.71
C PRO A 89 -25.79 -17.05 -4.19
N GLY A 90 -25.99 -18.28 -4.68
CA GLY A 90 -26.37 -18.58 -6.06
C GLY A 90 -25.23 -18.56 -7.10
N GLN A 91 -23.98 -18.25 -6.73
CA GLN A 91 -22.88 -18.16 -7.70
C GLN A 91 -21.51 -18.51 -7.11
N ARG A 92 -20.72 -19.28 -7.86
CA ARG A 92 -19.33 -19.60 -7.52
C ARG A 92 -18.41 -19.15 -8.65
N ARG A 93 -17.83 -17.96 -8.53
CA ARG A 93 -16.95 -17.33 -9.53
C ARG A 93 -15.66 -16.86 -8.87
N SER A 94 -14.58 -16.74 -9.63
CA SER A 94 -13.36 -16.11 -9.13
C SER A 94 -13.49 -14.58 -9.12
N PRO A 95 -12.71 -13.84 -8.30
CA PRO A 95 -12.65 -12.39 -8.38
C PRO A 95 -12.37 -11.89 -9.81
N ARG A 96 -11.46 -12.55 -10.53
CA ARG A 96 -11.18 -12.26 -11.94
C ARG A 96 -12.39 -12.48 -12.85
N ASP A 97 -13.14 -13.56 -12.66
CA ASP A 97 -14.39 -13.80 -13.40
C ASP A 97 -15.42 -12.72 -13.07
N MET A 98 -15.60 -12.39 -11.80
CA MET A 98 -16.56 -11.35 -11.38
C MET A 98 -16.23 -9.99 -11.98
N PHE A 99 -14.95 -9.62 -12.01
CA PHE A 99 -14.51 -8.41 -12.67
C PHE A 99 -14.81 -8.45 -14.18
N THR A 100 -14.44 -9.55 -14.85
CA THR A 100 -14.60 -9.71 -16.31
C THR A 100 -16.07 -9.74 -16.73
N PHE A 101 -16.91 -10.52 -16.05
CA PHE A 101 -18.34 -10.57 -16.32
C PHE A 101 -19.05 -9.29 -15.89
N GLY A 102 -18.65 -8.68 -14.77
CA GLY A 102 -19.18 -7.39 -14.35
C GLY A 102 -18.90 -6.29 -15.39
N LEU A 103 -17.72 -6.30 -16.00
CA LEU A 103 -17.34 -5.42 -17.10
C LEU A 103 -18.21 -5.65 -18.35
N LEU A 104 -18.50 -6.89 -18.69
CA LEU A 104 -19.34 -7.25 -19.86
C LEU A 104 -20.82 -6.93 -19.63
N GLU A 105 -21.34 -7.21 -18.43
CA GLU A 105 -22.75 -7.06 -18.08
C GLU A 105 -23.11 -5.60 -17.79
N GLN A 106 -22.20 -4.85 -17.15
CA GLN A 106 -22.50 -3.52 -16.59
C GLN A 106 -21.59 -2.41 -17.15
N GLY A 107 -20.76 -2.72 -18.14
CA GLY A 107 -19.84 -1.78 -18.78
C GLY A 107 -18.58 -1.49 -17.95
N PRO A 108 -17.63 -0.72 -18.53
CA PRO A 108 -16.41 -0.30 -17.82
C PRO A 108 -16.76 0.53 -16.60
N ARG A 109 -16.48 -0.02 -15.42
CA ARG A 109 -16.54 0.71 -14.16
C ARG A 109 -15.16 0.77 -13.55
N GLY A 110 -14.70 1.99 -13.24
CA GLY A 110 -13.35 2.26 -12.76
C GLY A 110 -12.25 2.25 -13.83
N LEU A 111 -12.58 1.94 -15.10
CA LEU A 111 -11.66 1.97 -16.25
C LEU A 111 -11.75 3.27 -17.05
N ASP A 112 -12.74 4.11 -16.76
CA ASP A 112 -12.98 5.34 -17.50
C ASP A 112 -12.09 6.48 -17.01
N SER A 113 -11.21 6.99 -17.88
CA SER A 113 -10.87 8.41 -17.94
C SER A 113 -11.94 9.22 -18.69
N VAL A 114 -13.13 8.64 -18.84
CA VAL A 114 -14.23 9.22 -19.60
C VAL A 114 -14.81 10.35 -18.78
N VAL A 115 -14.76 11.54 -19.39
CA VAL A 115 -15.52 12.73 -19.03
C VAL A 115 -16.92 12.29 -18.60
N TYR A 116 -17.23 12.41 -17.31
CA TYR A 116 -18.61 12.36 -16.86
C TYR A 116 -19.34 13.49 -17.58
N GLN A 117 -20.04 13.19 -18.66
CA GLN A 117 -21.22 13.97 -19.00
C GLN A 117 -22.18 13.68 -17.86
N GLN A 118 -22.35 14.69 -17.02
CA GLN A 118 -23.26 14.76 -15.89
C GLN A 118 -24.67 14.41 -16.39
N GLU A 119 -25.02 13.12 -16.43
CA GLU A 119 -26.40 12.72 -16.33
C GLU A 119 -26.74 12.78 -14.85
N GLU A 120 -27.74 13.62 -14.54
CA GLU A 120 -28.32 13.89 -13.22
C GLU A 120 -28.96 12.62 -12.61
N ALA A 121 -28.22 11.53 -12.49
CA ALA A 121 -28.64 10.34 -11.77
C ALA A 121 -28.51 10.62 -10.27
N ALA A 122 -29.53 11.31 -9.75
CA ALA A 122 -29.99 11.31 -8.36
C ALA A 122 -28.89 11.14 -7.29
N PHE A 123 -28.18 12.23 -6.99
CA PHE A 123 -27.51 12.47 -5.70
C PHE A 123 -28.52 12.65 -4.55
N ALA A 124 -29.64 11.92 -4.58
CA ALA A 124 -30.66 11.98 -3.54
C ALA A 124 -30.11 11.28 -2.30
N HIS A 125 -29.95 12.04 -1.21
CA HIS A 125 -29.60 11.60 0.14
C HIS A 125 -28.13 11.64 0.59
N ILE A 126 -27.33 12.61 0.14
CA ILE A 126 -26.12 13.01 0.90
C ILE A 126 -26.49 13.48 2.32
N GLU A 127 -27.68 14.06 2.50
CA GLU A 127 -28.22 14.52 3.80
C GLU A 127 -28.52 13.38 4.80
N GLU A 128 -28.55 12.12 4.37
CA GLU A 128 -28.76 10.96 5.24
C GLU A 128 -27.48 10.58 6.03
N PHE A 129 -26.31 11.07 5.59
CA PHE A 129 -25.07 10.89 6.32
C PHE A 129 -24.96 11.94 7.42
N GLY A 130 -25.29 11.53 8.65
CA GLY A 130 -25.20 12.39 9.83
C GLY A 130 -23.80 12.93 10.06
N VAL A 131 -23.66 14.26 10.04
CA VAL A 131 -22.47 14.95 10.50
C VAL A 131 -22.39 14.84 12.02
N ASP A 132 -21.28 14.34 12.55
CA ASP A 132 -21.01 14.38 13.99
C ASP A 132 -20.66 15.82 14.41
N TRP A 133 -21.70 16.61 14.66
CA TRP A 133 -21.60 18.02 15.06
C TRP A 133 -20.80 18.21 16.35
N ALA A 134 -20.75 17.20 17.24
CA ALA A 134 -19.99 17.28 18.48
C ALA A 134 -18.47 17.19 18.23
N ALA A 135 -18.04 16.32 17.30
CA ALA A 135 -16.65 16.23 16.87
C ALA A 135 -16.18 17.49 16.12
N GLN A 136 -17.04 18.06 15.27
CA GLN A 136 -16.74 19.30 14.52
C GLN A 136 -16.58 20.52 15.43
N SER A 137 -17.19 20.52 16.62
CA SER A 137 -17.16 21.64 17.56
C SER A 137 -15.98 21.60 18.54
N ASN A 138 -15.10 20.59 18.47
CA ASN A 138 -13.97 20.46 19.40
C ASN A 138 -12.80 21.37 18.97
N PRO A 139 -12.50 22.44 19.72
CA PRO A 139 -11.50 23.44 19.34
C PRO A 139 -10.08 22.86 19.29
N ALA A 140 -9.77 21.87 20.15
CA ALA A 140 -8.45 21.23 20.16
C ALA A 140 -8.23 20.37 18.90
N LEU A 141 -9.27 19.67 18.44
CA LEU A 141 -9.22 18.90 17.19
C LEU A 141 -9.13 19.81 15.97
N LEU A 142 -9.91 20.90 15.94
CA LEU A 142 -9.85 21.88 14.86
C LEU A 142 -8.46 22.53 14.75
N GLN A 143 -7.86 22.86 15.89
CA GLN A 143 -6.51 23.44 15.92
C GLN A 143 -5.45 22.43 15.42
N HIS A 144 -5.49 21.19 15.93
CA HIS A 144 -4.60 20.13 15.45
C HIS A 144 -4.75 19.87 13.94
N LEU A 145 -5.98 19.92 13.41
CA LEU A 145 -6.22 19.76 11.98
C LEU A 145 -5.70 20.95 11.17
N ALA A 146 -5.85 22.18 11.66
CA ALA A 146 -5.33 23.38 11.02
C ALA A 146 -3.79 23.40 10.97
N ASP A 147 -3.14 22.94 12.04
CA ASP A 147 -1.68 22.90 12.14
C ASP A 147 -1.07 21.83 11.22
N ASN A 148 -1.77 20.70 11.01
CA ASN A 148 -1.23 19.55 10.24
C ASN A 148 -1.75 19.43 8.80
N ASN A 149 -2.85 20.09 8.44
CA ASN A 149 -3.47 20.01 7.11
C ASN A 149 -3.67 21.41 6.49
N ALA A 150 -2.62 22.22 6.48
CA ALA A 150 -2.65 23.62 6.01
C ALA A 150 -3.21 23.80 4.58
N ASP A 151 -3.08 22.80 3.71
CA ASP A 151 -3.52 22.84 2.31
C ASP A 151 -4.97 22.36 2.09
N SER A 152 -5.69 21.97 3.15
CA SER A 152 -7.03 21.35 3.05
C SER A 152 -8.22 22.32 3.15
N THR A 153 -7.96 23.62 3.40
CA THR A 153 -9.02 24.64 3.51
C THR A 153 -9.63 25.00 2.16
N SER A 154 -10.44 24.11 1.59
CA SER A 154 -11.39 24.53 0.56
C SER A 154 -12.44 25.42 1.24
N ALA A 155 -12.65 26.64 0.74
CA ALA A 155 -13.60 27.60 1.32
C ALA A 155 -15.08 27.19 1.18
N GLY A 156 -15.37 26.01 0.62
CA GLY A 156 -16.71 25.50 0.37
C GLY A 156 -17.17 24.46 1.38
N ASN A 157 -18.49 24.24 1.45
CA ASN A 157 -19.06 23.12 2.19
C ASN A 157 -18.59 21.81 1.53
N PRO A 158 -17.77 20.96 2.18
CA PRO A 158 -17.23 19.72 1.61
C PRO A 158 -18.31 18.64 1.38
N PHE A 159 -19.53 18.86 1.87
CA PHE A 159 -20.69 18.01 1.64
C PHE A 159 -21.60 18.52 0.51
N SER A 160 -21.19 19.57 -0.21
CA SER A 160 -21.88 19.97 -1.43
C SER A 160 -21.64 18.94 -2.52
N PRO A 161 -22.64 18.53 -3.32
CA PRO A 161 -22.43 17.63 -4.46
C PRO A 161 -21.45 18.21 -5.51
N PHE A 162 -21.08 19.49 -5.39
CA PHE A 162 -20.14 20.19 -6.26
C PHE A 162 -18.81 20.57 -5.57
N SER A 163 -18.64 20.27 -4.27
CA SER A 163 -17.36 20.54 -3.58
C SER A 163 -16.38 19.41 -3.84
N ILE A 164 -15.37 19.70 -4.65
CA ILE A 164 -14.26 18.80 -4.94
C ILE A 164 -13.04 19.39 -4.23
N PRO A 165 -12.31 18.62 -3.40
CA PRO A 165 -11.06 19.08 -2.83
C PRO A 165 -10.11 19.54 -3.94
N GLU A 166 -9.56 20.75 -3.82
CA GLU A 166 -8.62 21.31 -4.81
C GLU A 166 -7.30 20.52 -4.85
N THR A 167 -6.99 19.84 -3.75
CA THR A 167 -5.80 19.02 -3.52
C THR A 167 -6.23 17.63 -3.02
N MET A 168 -5.74 16.58 -3.67
CA MET A 168 -5.89 15.21 -3.17
C MET A 168 -4.77 14.89 -2.18
N ASN A 169 -5.05 14.05 -1.18
CA ASN A 169 -4.01 13.51 -0.31
C ASN A 169 -3.06 12.65 -1.15
N GLU A 170 -1.83 13.12 -1.32
CA GLU A 170 -0.74 12.38 -1.95
C GLU A 170 0.20 11.89 -0.84
N VAL A 171 0.45 10.58 -0.81
CA VAL A 171 1.49 9.99 0.04
C VAL A 171 2.67 9.68 -0.86
N VAL A 172 3.66 10.58 -0.88
CA VAL A 172 4.91 10.36 -1.59
C VAL A 172 5.78 9.42 -0.75
N VAL A 173 5.99 8.20 -1.22
CA VAL A 173 6.94 7.25 -0.62
C VAL A 173 8.26 7.37 -1.36
N GLU A 174 9.19 8.17 -0.83
CA GLU A 174 10.54 8.23 -1.39
C GLU A 174 11.33 6.96 -1.00
N PRO A 175 12.05 6.32 -1.95
CA PRO A 175 12.90 5.19 -1.61
C PRO A 175 14.01 5.65 -0.65
N PRO A 176 14.38 4.82 0.35
CA PRO A 176 15.42 5.20 1.30
C PRO A 176 16.72 5.49 0.54
N VAL A 177 17.38 6.59 0.89
CA VAL A 177 18.68 6.95 0.29
C VAL A 177 19.71 5.91 0.74
N GLY A 178 20.34 5.24 -0.23
CA GLY A 178 21.35 4.23 0.06
C GLY A 178 22.64 4.84 0.62
N PRO A 179 23.20 4.30 1.71
CA PRO A 179 24.44 4.81 2.28
C PRO A 179 25.69 4.34 1.51
N LEU A 180 25.53 3.42 0.55
CA LEU A 180 26.61 2.82 -0.23
C LEU A 180 26.77 3.48 -1.61
N THR A 181 28.01 3.61 -2.06
CA THR A 181 28.32 4.03 -3.43
C THR A 181 28.06 2.89 -4.42
N ALA A 182 27.93 3.22 -5.71
CA ALA A 182 27.72 2.21 -6.76
C ALA A 182 28.82 1.12 -6.77
N GLU A 183 30.07 1.50 -6.51
CA GLU A 183 31.19 0.55 -6.43
C GLU A 183 31.04 -0.40 -5.23
N GLN A 184 30.65 0.11 -4.07
CA GLN A 184 30.39 -0.70 -2.87
C GLN A 184 29.23 -1.67 -3.07
N ILE A 185 28.18 -1.25 -3.79
CA ILE A 185 27.04 -2.11 -4.14
C ILE A 185 27.50 -3.27 -5.05
N THR A 186 28.30 -2.99 -6.10
CA THR A 186 28.80 -4.07 -6.97
C THR A 186 29.69 -5.06 -6.22
N LEU A 187 30.47 -4.58 -5.25
CA LEU A 187 31.29 -5.43 -4.39
C LEU A 187 30.41 -6.27 -3.45
N LEU A 188 29.37 -5.68 -2.87
CA LEU A 188 28.38 -6.38 -2.03
C LEU A 188 27.73 -7.51 -2.83
N ASP A 189 27.22 -7.25 -4.03
CA ASP A 189 26.56 -8.26 -4.86
C ASP A 189 27.51 -9.40 -5.23
N THR A 190 28.72 -9.07 -5.65
CA THR A 190 29.72 -10.06 -6.06
C THR A 190 30.12 -10.96 -4.89
N THR A 191 30.29 -10.37 -3.70
CA THR A 191 30.68 -11.11 -2.49
C THR A 191 29.55 -11.94 -1.92
N LEU A 192 28.31 -11.44 -1.95
CA LEU A 192 27.13 -12.18 -1.53
C LEU A 192 26.85 -13.38 -2.44
N ALA A 193 26.87 -13.18 -3.77
CA ALA A 193 26.63 -14.25 -4.74
C ALA A 193 27.67 -15.40 -4.65
N ALA A 194 28.87 -15.12 -4.15
CA ALA A 194 29.90 -16.13 -3.93
C ALA A 194 29.70 -16.96 -2.64
N ARG A 195 28.93 -16.45 -1.68
CA ARG A 195 28.80 -17.04 -0.33
C ARG A 195 27.43 -17.66 -0.07
N VAL A 196 26.37 -17.08 -0.61
CA VAL A 196 24.99 -17.48 -0.33
C VAL A 196 24.19 -17.57 -1.61
N ASP A 197 23.24 -18.50 -1.65
CA ASP A 197 22.29 -18.61 -2.74
C ASP A 197 21.22 -17.51 -2.66
N LEU A 198 21.34 -16.50 -3.51
CA LEU A 198 20.41 -15.39 -3.62
C LEU A 198 19.10 -15.74 -4.34
N SER A 199 19.00 -16.93 -4.94
CA SER A 199 17.80 -17.37 -5.67
C SER A 199 16.81 -18.16 -4.81
N SER A 200 17.25 -18.60 -3.62
CA SER A 200 16.40 -19.36 -2.71
C SER A 200 15.28 -18.49 -2.13
N ARG A 201 14.07 -19.06 -2.05
CA ARG A 201 12.90 -18.44 -1.40
C ARG A 201 12.74 -18.84 0.06
N GLU A 202 13.66 -19.65 0.59
CA GLU A 202 13.57 -20.12 1.97
C GLU A 202 13.97 -19.01 2.95
N MET A 203 13.13 -18.77 3.97
CA MET A 203 13.39 -17.77 4.99
C MET A 203 14.69 -18.04 5.76
N GLY A 204 15.07 -19.32 5.92
CA GLY A 204 16.36 -19.68 6.51
C GLY A 204 17.55 -19.17 5.71
N VAL A 205 17.47 -19.23 4.37
CA VAL A 205 18.52 -18.70 3.49
C VAL A 205 18.49 -17.17 3.51
N HIS A 206 17.31 -16.53 3.52
CA HIS A 206 17.22 -15.08 3.67
C HIS A 206 17.90 -14.57 4.95
N LYS A 207 17.82 -15.31 6.07
CA LYS A 207 18.55 -14.98 7.31
C LYS A 207 20.06 -14.98 7.08
N LEU A 208 20.58 -16.01 6.38
CA LEU A 208 22.01 -16.08 6.04
C LEU A 208 22.43 -14.93 5.12
N VAL A 209 21.62 -14.61 4.12
CA VAL A 209 21.84 -13.45 3.23
C VAL A 209 21.94 -12.17 4.04
N TRP A 210 21.02 -11.94 4.98
CA TRP A 210 21.05 -10.76 5.86
C TRP A 210 22.35 -10.70 6.68
N GLN A 211 22.73 -11.80 7.33
CA GLN A 211 23.93 -11.83 8.19
C GLN A 211 25.21 -11.53 7.41
N GLU A 212 25.38 -12.15 6.23
CA GLU A 212 26.55 -11.90 5.38
C GLU A 212 26.54 -10.47 4.84
N ALA A 213 25.38 -9.97 4.41
CA ALA A 213 25.26 -8.61 3.89
C ALA A 213 25.58 -7.57 4.97
N LEU A 214 25.05 -7.76 6.19
CA LEU A 214 25.30 -6.87 7.31
C LEU A 214 26.80 -6.87 7.66
N SER A 215 27.43 -8.04 7.71
CA SER A 215 28.87 -8.20 7.96
C SER A 215 29.72 -7.47 6.91
N ILE A 216 29.37 -7.60 5.63
CA ILE A 216 30.05 -6.88 4.54
C ILE A 216 29.86 -5.37 4.70
N CYS A 217 28.63 -4.91 4.93
CA CYS A 217 28.34 -3.50 5.12
C CYS A 217 29.08 -2.90 6.31
N THR A 218 29.19 -3.59 7.44
CA THR A 218 29.96 -3.09 8.61
C THR A 218 31.43 -2.85 8.26
N THR A 219 32.03 -3.68 7.40
CA THR A 219 33.43 -3.45 6.96
C THR A 219 33.62 -2.17 6.14
N PHE A 220 32.57 -1.68 5.49
CA PHE A 220 32.65 -0.43 4.72
C PHE A 220 32.61 0.82 5.61
N PHE A 221 32.06 0.73 6.82
CA PHE A 221 31.91 1.87 7.74
C PHE A 221 32.93 1.87 8.89
N GLU A 222 33.70 0.80 9.06
CA GLU A 222 34.75 0.68 10.09
C GLU A 222 36.13 1.21 9.65
N ASN A 223 36.28 1.70 8.40
CA ASN A 223 37.52 2.32 7.89
C ASN A 223 37.44 3.85 7.81
#